data_AF-A0A818LHW9-F1
#
_entry.id   AF-A0A818LHW9-F1
#
_cell.length_a   1.000
_cell.length_b   1.000
_cell.length_c   1.000
_cell.angle_alpha   90.00
_cell.angle_beta   90.00
_cell.angle_gamma   90.00
#
_symmetry.space_group_name_H-M   'P 1'
#
loop_
_entity.id
_entity.type
_entity.pdbx_description
1 polymer ?
#
loop_
_entity_poly.entity_id
_entity_poly.type
_entity_poly.pdbx_seq_one_letter_code
_entity_poly.pdbx_strand_id
1 'polypeptide(L)'
;MAIDLTTSRRKLPSLMLDRSSYSIFSVLKQAIGKDLTRFSIPVIWNEPLSLLQRLSECLEHSSLLDQAALADTSIERFHLITAFIVSHLSSHLERTSKPFNPLLGETFELKNEKDAPFHFIAEQVSHHPPISAIHARGLNWILTGNTQLGIKFHGTNVAALDEG
;
A
#
# COMPACT_ATOMS: atom_id res chain seq x y z
N MET A 1 7.32 -16.30 -26.88
CA MET A 1 8.17 -16.32 -25.67
C MET A 1 7.22 -16.37 -24.49
N ALA A 2 7.01 -17.55 -23.89
CA ALA A 2 6.15 -17.67 -22.72
C ALA A 2 6.84 -16.97 -21.56
N ILE A 3 6.14 -16.02 -20.93
CA ILE A 3 6.63 -15.35 -19.72
C ILE A 3 6.58 -16.41 -18.63
N ASP A 4 7.74 -16.78 -18.10
CA ASP A 4 7.80 -17.63 -16.91
C ASP A 4 7.24 -16.83 -15.73
N LEU A 5 5.99 -17.14 -15.34
CA LEU A 5 5.29 -16.50 -14.24
C LEU A 5 5.82 -16.95 -12.87
N THR A 6 6.73 -17.94 -12.80
CA THR A 6 7.24 -18.48 -11.54
C THR A 6 8.44 -17.69 -10.98
N THR A 7 9.13 -16.93 -11.83
CA THR A 7 10.31 -16.15 -11.43
C THR A 7 9.94 -14.70 -11.11
N SER A 8 10.00 -14.32 -9.82
CA SER A 8 9.72 -12.95 -9.38
C SER A 8 10.71 -11.93 -9.94
N ARG A 9 10.20 -10.82 -10.48
CA ARG A 9 11.01 -9.69 -10.97
C ARG A 9 11.83 -9.09 -9.81
N ARG A 10 13.15 -8.97 -10.00
CA ARG A 10 14.08 -8.41 -8.99
C ARG A 10 14.52 -6.96 -9.22
N LYS A 11 14.23 -6.39 -10.40
CA LYS A 11 14.56 -5.01 -10.73
C LYS A 11 13.58 -4.42 -11.74
N LEU A 12 13.44 -3.09 -11.73
CA LEU A 12 12.72 -2.36 -12.77
C LEU A 12 13.60 -2.22 -14.03
N PRO A 13 13.01 -2.02 -15.22
CA PRO A 13 13.76 -1.80 -16.46
C PRO A 13 14.60 -0.52 -16.48
N SER A 14 14.24 0.48 -15.66
CA SER A 14 14.91 1.78 -15.59
C SER A 14 14.94 2.28 -14.14
N LEU A 15 15.90 3.16 -13.86
CA LEU A 15 15.94 3.93 -12.62
C LEU A 15 14.80 4.97 -12.61
N MET A 16 14.41 5.40 -11.42
CA MET A 16 13.49 6.52 -11.24
C MET A 16 14.14 7.81 -11.74
N LEU A 17 13.33 8.71 -12.31
CA LEU A 17 13.79 10.01 -12.77
C LEU A 17 14.34 10.85 -11.61
N ASP A 18 15.41 11.59 -11.87
CA ASP A 18 15.92 12.57 -10.91
C ASP A 18 14.92 13.73 -10.76
N ARG A 19 14.47 13.94 -9.52
CA ARG A 19 13.49 14.96 -9.13
C ARG A 19 14.14 16.28 -8.72
N SER A 20 15.47 16.35 -8.66
CA SER A 20 16.24 17.55 -8.24
C SER A 20 15.89 18.82 -9.03
N SER A 21 15.46 18.65 -10.28
CA SER A 21 15.08 19.73 -11.20
C SER A 21 13.64 20.24 -11.02
N TYR A 22 12.80 19.59 -10.20
CA TYR A 22 11.40 19.94 -10.02
C TYR A 22 11.07 20.26 -8.55
N SER A 23 10.49 21.44 -8.30
CA SER A 23 10.02 21.80 -6.96
C SER A 23 8.60 21.27 -6.72
N ILE A 24 8.43 20.28 -5.85
CA ILE A 24 7.09 19.78 -5.47
C ILE A 24 6.22 20.89 -4.86
N PHE A 25 6.84 21.81 -4.13
CA PHE A 25 6.16 22.96 -3.52
C PHE A 25 5.51 23.88 -4.56
N SER A 26 6.13 24.03 -5.74
CA SER A 26 5.56 24.84 -6.83
C SER A 26 4.20 24.32 -7.33
N VAL A 27 3.98 23.01 -7.23
CA VAL A 27 2.71 22.33 -7.54
C VAL A 27 1.77 22.39 -6.33
N LEU A 28 2.26 22.02 -5.14
CA LEU A 28 1.46 21.92 -3.93
C LEU A 28 0.94 23.28 -3.40
N LYS A 29 1.65 24.39 -3.65
CA LYS A 29 1.21 25.73 -3.22
C LYS A 29 -0.16 26.11 -3.80
N GLN A 30 -0.53 25.56 -4.96
CA GLN A 30 -1.83 25.80 -5.60
C GLN A 30 -2.96 24.96 -4.96
N ALA A 31 -2.61 23.98 -4.14
CA ALA A 31 -3.49 23.01 -3.52
C ALA A 31 -3.57 23.15 -1.98
N ILE A 32 -3.07 24.25 -1.40
CA ILE A 32 -3.18 24.54 0.04
C ILE A 32 -4.65 24.51 0.47
N GLY A 33 -4.96 23.69 1.48
CA GLY A 33 -6.32 23.54 2.02
C GLY A 33 -7.28 22.68 1.18
N LYS A 34 -6.83 22.14 0.04
CA LYS A 34 -7.61 21.24 -0.82
C LYS A 34 -7.23 19.77 -0.57
N ASP A 35 -8.17 18.87 -0.87
CA ASP A 35 -7.93 17.44 -0.90
C ASP A 35 -7.09 17.06 -2.13
N LEU A 36 -5.90 16.51 -1.90
CA LEU A 36 -4.93 16.15 -2.94
C LEU A 36 -5.32 14.88 -3.72
N THR A 37 -6.32 14.13 -3.28
CA THR A 37 -6.85 13.00 -4.06
C THR A 37 -7.55 13.48 -5.33
N ARG A 38 -8.12 14.69 -5.30
CA ARG A 38 -8.80 15.35 -6.43
C ARG A 38 -7.87 16.13 -7.35
N PHE A 39 -6.59 16.26 -7.01
CA PHE A 39 -5.60 16.99 -7.79
C PHE A 39 -4.70 16.04 -8.58
N SER A 40 -4.62 16.23 -9.89
CA SER A 40 -3.68 15.51 -10.76
C SER A 40 -2.28 16.08 -10.56
N ILE A 41 -1.46 15.36 -9.80
CA ILE A 41 -0.03 15.67 -9.66
C ILE A 41 0.69 15.14 -10.91
N PRO A 42 1.73 15.83 -11.42
CA PRO A 42 2.55 15.30 -12.50
C PRO A 42 3.12 13.91 -12.16
N VAL A 43 3.10 13.00 -13.14
CA VAL A 43 3.48 11.58 -13.00
C VAL A 43 4.88 11.36 -12.41
N ILE A 44 5.79 12.33 -12.55
CA ILE A 44 7.14 12.29 -11.98
C ILE A 44 7.15 12.18 -10.44
N TRP A 45 6.06 12.60 -9.77
CA TRP A 45 5.87 12.50 -8.32
C TRP A 45 5.15 11.22 -7.89
N ASN A 46 4.72 10.40 -8.84
CA ASN A 46 4.18 9.09 -8.55
C ASN A 46 5.30 8.06 -8.39
N GLU A 47 5.07 7.08 -7.52
CA GLU A 47 5.77 5.79 -7.61
C GLU A 47 5.04 4.88 -8.60
N PRO A 48 5.73 3.93 -9.25
CA PRO A 48 5.14 3.05 -10.25
C PRO A 48 4.31 1.92 -9.62
N LEU A 49 3.43 2.28 -8.67
CA LEU A 49 2.52 1.38 -7.98
C LEU A 49 1.14 2.03 -7.82
N SER A 50 0.10 1.25 -8.03
CA SER A 50 -1.28 1.59 -7.63
C SER A 50 -1.40 1.56 -6.10
N LEU A 51 -2.32 2.32 -5.52
CA LEU A 51 -2.63 2.22 -4.09
C LEU A 51 -3.01 0.77 -3.71
N LEU A 52 -3.71 0.04 -4.57
CA LEU A 52 -4.06 -1.36 -4.30
C LEU A 52 -2.83 -2.26 -4.13
N GLN A 53 -1.76 -1.97 -4.88
CA GLN A 53 -0.48 -2.66 -4.74
C GLN A 53 0.21 -2.26 -3.45
N ARG A 54 0.19 -0.97 -3.09
CA ARG A 54 0.74 -0.49 -1.81
C ARG A 54 0.08 -1.15 -0.61
N LEU A 55 -1.23 -1.36 -0.66
CA LEU A 55 -1.95 -2.03 0.42
C LEU A 55 -1.50 -3.48 0.62
N SER A 56 -1.08 -4.17 -0.44
CA SER A 56 -0.57 -5.54 -0.33
C SER A 56 0.76 -5.64 0.43
N GLU A 57 1.52 -4.54 0.54
CA GLU A 57 2.81 -4.52 1.23
C GLU A 57 2.67 -4.72 2.74
N CYS A 58 1.45 -4.58 3.31
CA CYS A 58 1.20 -4.96 4.71
C CYS A 58 1.43 -6.46 4.97
N LEU A 59 1.45 -7.30 3.93
CA LEU A 59 1.67 -8.74 4.04
C LEU A 59 3.14 -9.16 3.87
N GLU A 60 4.09 -8.22 3.77
CA GLU A 60 5.52 -8.53 3.68
C GLU A 60 5.98 -9.45 4.84
N HIS A 61 5.45 -9.23 6.04
CA HIS A 61 5.75 -10.01 7.24
C HIS A 61 4.57 -10.89 7.68
N SER A 62 3.79 -11.41 6.73
CA SER A 62 2.63 -12.28 6.98
C SER A 62 2.96 -13.56 7.76
N SER A 63 4.22 -14.01 7.79
CA SER A 63 4.68 -15.12 8.64
C SER A 63 4.45 -14.90 10.14
N LEU A 64 4.31 -13.64 10.58
CA LEU A 64 3.93 -13.31 11.95
C LEU A 64 2.47 -13.70 12.25
N LEU A 65 1.58 -13.62 11.26
CA LEU A 65 0.19 -14.06 11.39
C LEU A 65 0.09 -15.59 11.45
N ASP A 66 0.93 -16.29 10.69
CA ASP A 66 1.02 -17.75 10.78
C ASP A 66 1.48 -18.20 12.18
N GLN A 67 2.51 -17.55 12.73
CA GLN A 67 2.96 -17.80 14.10
C GLN A 67 1.87 -17.45 15.12
N ALA A 68 1.17 -16.32 14.94
CA ALA A 68 0.10 -15.89 15.84
C ALA A 68 -1.08 -16.89 15.88
N ALA A 69 -1.37 -17.52 14.74
CA ALA A 69 -2.40 -18.55 14.65
C ALA A 69 -2.02 -19.85 15.38
N LEU A 70 -0.72 -20.14 15.51
CA LEU A 70 -0.20 -21.31 16.22
C LEU A 70 0.13 -21.05 17.69
N ALA A 71 0.14 -19.79 18.14
CA ALA A 71 0.49 -19.43 19.52
C ALA A 71 -0.50 -20.02 20.54
N ASP A 72 0.04 -20.58 21.62
CA ASP A 72 -0.77 -21.24 22.68
C ASP A 72 -1.55 -20.21 23.51
N THR A 73 -0.93 -19.06 23.77
CA THR A 73 -1.51 -18.04 24.66
C THR A 73 -2.04 -16.82 23.89
N SER A 74 -3.08 -16.20 24.43
CA SER A 74 -3.63 -14.94 23.88
C SER A 74 -2.63 -13.79 23.94
N ILE A 75 -1.75 -13.76 24.94
CA ILE A 75 -0.74 -12.71 25.12
C ILE A 75 0.33 -12.81 24.03
N GLU A 76 0.84 -14.01 23.77
CA GLU A 76 1.82 -14.24 22.70
C GLU A 76 1.24 -13.89 21.33
N ARG A 77 0.01 -14.35 21.06
CA ARG A 77 -0.73 -13.98 19.85
C ARG A 77 -0.88 -12.46 19.70
N PHE A 78 -1.17 -11.75 20.78
CA PHE A 78 -1.27 -10.30 20.79
C PHE A 78 0.08 -9.63 20.46
N HIS A 79 1.20 -10.11 21.01
CA HIS A 79 2.53 -9.59 20.66
C HIS A 79 2.86 -9.79 19.18
N LEU A 80 2.57 -10.97 18.62
CA LEU A 80 2.84 -11.29 17.21
C LEU A 80 1.98 -10.45 16.26
N ILE A 81 0.69 -10.26 16.56
CA ILE A 81 -0.20 -9.39 15.79
C ILE A 81 0.27 -7.92 15.88
N THR A 82 0.71 -7.48 17.06
CA THR A 82 1.24 -6.12 17.23
C THR A 82 2.52 -5.92 16.42
N ALA A 83 3.43 -6.90 16.44
CA ALA A 83 4.63 -6.88 15.62
C ALA A 83 4.30 -6.83 14.13
N PHE A 84 3.29 -7.60 13.68
CA PHE A 84 2.80 -7.57 12.30
C PHE A 84 2.32 -6.16 11.91
N ILE A 85 1.48 -5.53 12.73
CA ILE A 85 0.94 -4.19 12.46
C ILE A 85 2.08 -3.16 12.37
N VAL A 86 3.02 -3.18 13.31
CA VAL A 86 4.16 -2.24 13.32
C VAL A 86 5.10 -2.48 12.14
N SER A 87 5.30 -3.75 11.76
CA SER A 87 6.20 -4.12 10.65
C SER A 87 5.78 -3.50 9.32
N HIS A 88 4.48 -3.27 9.08
CA HIS A 88 3.99 -2.60 7.87
C HIS A 88 4.63 -1.20 7.67
N LEU A 89 5.00 -0.51 8.76
CA LEU A 89 5.61 0.82 8.70
C LEU A 89 6.98 0.81 8.01
N SER A 90 7.68 -0.33 7.97
CA SER A 90 8.98 -0.46 7.29
C SER A 90 8.87 -0.12 5.80
N SER A 91 7.76 -0.48 5.16
CA SER A 91 7.49 -0.28 3.73
C SER A 91 7.31 1.19 3.32
N HIS A 92 7.22 2.11 4.28
CA HIS A 92 7.03 3.55 4.04
C HIS A 92 8.32 4.37 4.14
N LEU A 93 9.39 3.80 4.71
CA LEU A 93 10.65 4.50 4.87
C LEU A 93 11.20 4.91 3.49
N GLU A 94 11.63 6.17 3.37
CA GLU A 94 12.17 6.77 2.13
C GLU A 94 11.22 6.81 0.91
N ARG A 95 9.94 6.45 1.07
CA ARG A 95 8.95 6.43 -0.03
C ARG A 95 7.95 7.57 0.08
N THR A 96 8.40 8.76 -0.29
CA THR A 96 7.61 10.01 -0.26
C THR A 96 6.75 10.24 -1.50
N SER A 97 6.81 9.33 -2.49
CA SER A 97 6.05 9.43 -3.74
C SER A 97 4.59 9.02 -3.54
N LYS A 98 3.68 9.64 -4.31
CA LYS A 98 2.26 9.27 -4.27
C LYS A 98 2.04 7.99 -5.08
N PRO A 99 1.36 6.94 -4.57
CA PRO A 99 0.91 5.87 -5.44
C PRO A 99 -0.12 6.37 -6.45
N PHE A 100 -0.32 5.64 -7.54
CA PHE A 100 -1.41 5.94 -8.47
C PHE A 100 -2.76 5.76 -7.76
N ASN A 101 -3.66 6.72 -7.95
CA ASN A 101 -5.02 6.62 -7.46
C ASN A 101 -5.75 5.56 -8.31
N PRO A 102 -6.26 4.47 -7.72
CA PRO A 102 -6.90 3.42 -8.50
C PRO A 102 -8.16 3.92 -9.20
N LEU A 103 -8.46 3.37 -10.37
CA LEU A 103 -9.74 3.59 -11.03
C LEU A 103 -10.88 2.88 -10.27
N LEU A 104 -12.11 3.37 -10.38
CA LEU A 104 -13.27 2.65 -9.83
C LEU A 104 -13.37 1.25 -10.46
N GLY A 105 -13.45 0.21 -9.63
CA GLY A 105 -13.45 -1.19 -10.07
C GLY A 105 -12.07 -1.72 -10.48
N GLU A 106 -11.00 -0.95 -10.34
CA GLU A 106 -9.64 -1.49 -10.46
C GLU A 106 -9.42 -2.57 -9.39
N THR A 107 -8.78 -3.67 -9.79
CA THR A 107 -8.47 -4.79 -8.90
C THR A 107 -6.98 -5.09 -8.90
N PHE A 108 -6.46 -5.59 -7.79
CA PHE A 108 -5.11 -6.13 -7.70
C PHE A 108 -5.11 -7.44 -6.90
N GLU A 109 -4.48 -8.48 -7.45
CA GLU A 109 -4.27 -9.75 -6.76
C GLU A 109 -2.78 -10.04 -6.54
N LEU A 110 -2.47 -10.66 -5.41
CA LEU A 110 -1.12 -11.15 -5.08
C LEU A 110 -1.24 -12.52 -4.43
N LYS A 111 -0.51 -13.50 -4.99
CA LYS A 111 -0.38 -14.84 -4.41
C LYS A 111 1.08 -15.06 -4.03
N ASN A 112 1.30 -15.37 -2.76
CA ASN A 112 2.58 -15.90 -2.31
C ASN A 112 2.42 -17.42 -2.14
N GLU A 113 3.13 -18.18 -2.96
CA GLU A 113 3.15 -19.65 -2.89
C GLU A 113 4.39 -20.18 -2.13
N LYS A 114 5.28 -19.29 -1.69
CA LYS A 114 6.52 -19.62 -0.96
C LYS A 114 6.28 -19.54 0.55
N ASP A 115 7.36 -19.40 1.33
CA ASP A 115 7.34 -19.24 2.78
C ASP A 115 6.23 -18.25 3.21
N ALA A 116 5.38 -18.67 4.15
CA ALA A 116 4.14 -17.99 4.56
C ALA A 116 3.14 -17.78 3.40
N PRO A 117 2.47 -18.85 2.91
CA PRO A 117 1.61 -18.76 1.75
C PRO A 117 0.32 -18.00 2.06
N PHE A 118 -0.06 -17.10 1.16
CA PHE A 118 -1.29 -16.32 1.25
C PHE A 118 -1.83 -15.94 -0.12
N HIS A 119 -3.14 -15.67 -0.17
CA HIS A 119 -3.81 -15.05 -1.31
C HIS A 119 -4.39 -13.71 -0.88
N PHE A 120 -4.08 -12.65 -1.62
CA PHE A 120 -4.55 -11.28 -1.41
C PHE A 120 -5.34 -10.81 -2.63
N ILE A 121 -6.45 -10.13 -2.39
CA ILE A 121 -7.23 -9.40 -3.39
C ILE A 121 -7.58 -8.03 -2.84
N ALA A 122 -7.49 -7.01 -3.69
CA ALA A 122 -7.96 -5.67 -3.40
C ALA A 122 -8.79 -5.12 -4.56
N GLU A 123 -9.77 -4.29 -4.24
CA GLU A 123 -10.63 -3.61 -5.21
C GLU A 123 -10.87 -2.16 -4.78
N GLN A 124 -10.85 -1.25 -5.75
CA GLN A 124 -11.33 0.10 -5.55
C GLN A 124 -12.86 0.13 -5.64
N VAL A 125 -13.53 0.03 -4.50
CA VAL A 125 -15.00 -0.11 -4.41
C VAL A 125 -15.74 1.22 -4.46
N SER A 126 -15.06 2.34 -4.25
CA SER A 126 -15.64 3.68 -4.38
C SER A 126 -14.60 4.70 -4.85
N HIS A 127 -15.04 5.70 -5.61
CA HIS A 127 -14.18 6.81 -6.07
C HIS A 127 -14.46 8.12 -5.33
N HIS A 128 -15.68 8.32 -4.82
CA HIS A 128 -16.10 9.52 -4.09
C HIS A 128 -16.97 9.15 -2.89
N PRO A 129 -16.38 8.95 -1.69
CA PRO A 129 -14.95 9.06 -1.36
C PRO A 129 -14.13 7.88 -1.93
N PRO A 130 -12.80 8.02 -2.10
CA PRO A 130 -11.96 6.92 -2.56
C PRO A 130 -11.84 5.86 -1.46
N ILE A 131 -12.42 4.67 -1.69
CA ILE A 131 -12.35 3.54 -0.76
C ILE A 131 -11.77 2.34 -1.49
N SER A 132 -10.71 1.75 -0.93
CA SER A 132 -10.14 0.49 -1.38
C SER A 132 -10.44 -0.60 -0.36
N ALA A 133 -11.05 -1.70 -0.77
CA ALA A 133 -11.30 -2.87 0.07
C ALA A 133 -10.19 -3.91 -0.14
N ILE A 134 -9.81 -4.61 0.93
CA ILE A 134 -8.81 -5.68 0.90
C ILE A 134 -9.35 -6.95 1.56
N HIS A 135 -8.95 -8.10 1.01
CA HIS A 135 -9.15 -9.41 1.60
C HIS A 135 -7.90 -10.26 1.37
N ALA A 136 -7.37 -10.83 2.45
CA ALA A 136 -6.30 -11.80 2.39
C ALA A 136 -6.59 -13.03 3.24
N ARG A 137 -6.13 -14.17 2.74
CA ARG A 137 -6.25 -15.47 3.40
C ARG A 137 -4.89 -16.14 3.41
N GLY A 138 -4.38 -16.41 4.61
CA GLY A 138 -3.25 -17.31 4.84
C GLY A 138 -3.72 -18.71 5.20
N LEU A 139 -2.84 -19.50 5.82
CA LEU A 139 -3.15 -20.88 6.21
C LEU A 139 -4.24 -20.96 7.28
N ASN A 140 -4.11 -20.16 8.33
CA ASN A 140 -4.98 -20.21 9.52
C ASN A 140 -5.49 -18.83 9.96
N TRP A 141 -5.42 -17.83 9.07
CA TRP A 141 -5.85 -16.47 9.34
C TRP A 141 -6.51 -15.84 8.12
N ILE A 142 -7.40 -14.88 8.38
CA ILE A 142 -8.04 -14.03 7.38
C ILE A 142 -7.84 -12.59 7.82
N LEU A 143 -7.37 -11.76 6.89
CA LEU A 143 -7.26 -10.31 7.06
C LEU A 143 -8.27 -9.65 6.12
N THR A 144 -9.17 -8.84 6.65
CA THR A 144 -10.09 -8.01 5.87
C THR A 144 -10.04 -6.60 6.38
N GLY A 145 -10.14 -5.65 5.47
CA GLY A 145 -10.18 -4.25 5.83
C GLY A 145 -10.58 -3.40 4.63
N ASN A 146 -10.70 -2.12 4.88
CA ASN A 146 -10.82 -1.12 3.84
C ASN A 146 -10.00 0.10 4.28
N THR A 147 -9.60 0.92 3.32
CA THR A 147 -8.93 2.19 3.58
C THR A 147 -9.70 3.30 2.90
N GLN A 148 -9.84 4.42 3.59
CA GLN A 148 -10.32 5.68 3.04
C GLN A 148 -9.21 6.71 3.23
N LEU A 149 -8.17 6.62 2.39
CA LEU A 149 -7.00 7.47 2.51
C LEU A 149 -7.27 8.90 2.04
N GLY A 150 -7.43 9.82 2.99
CA GLY A 150 -7.48 11.26 2.76
C GLY A 150 -6.09 11.89 2.82
N ILE A 151 -5.68 12.62 1.77
CA ILE A 151 -4.40 13.33 1.75
C ILE A 151 -4.63 14.84 1.75
N LYS A 152 -4.17 15.54 2.79
CA LYS A 152 -4.32 16.99 2.96
C LYS A 152 -2.96 17.68 3.05
N PHE A 153 -2.79 18.78 2.31
CA PHE A 153 -1.60 19.63 2.41
C PHE A 153 -1.89 20.86 3.29
N HIS A 154 -1.14 20.97 4.38
CA HIS A 154 -1.27 22.04 5.38
C HIS A 154 -0.29 23.21 5.15
N GLY A 155 0.27 23.33 3.95
CA GLY A 155 1.22 24.39 3.58
C GLY A 155 2.68 24.06 3.90
N THR A 156 2.95 23.43 5.05
CA THR A 156 4.31 23.00 5.43
C THR A 156 4.48 21.48 5.46
N ASN A 157 3.39 20.73 5.65
CA ASN A 157 3.40 19.28 5.69
C ASN A 157 2.20 18.70 4.93
N VAL A 158 2.33 17.42 4.56
CA VAL A 158 1.26 16.62 3.98
C VAL A 158 0.84 15.60 5.05
N ALA A 159 -0.44 15.60 5.40
CA ALA A 159 -1.03 14.61 6.28
C ALA A 159 -1.80 13.57 5.46
N ALA A 160 -1.51 12.30 5.70
CA ALA A 160 -2.29 11.17 5.21
C ALA A 160 -3.09 10.62 6.39
N LEU A 161 -4.41 10.67 6.28
CA LEU A 161 -5.34 10.19 7.31
C LEU A 161 -6.12 9.02 6.71
N ASP A 162 -6.09 7.89 7.39
CA ASP A 162 -6.96 6.77 7.07
C ASP A 162 -8.17 6.80 8.00
N GLU A 163 -9.37 6.75 7.42
CA GLU A 163 -10.65 6.73 8.14
C GLU A 163 -11.29 5.32 8.13
N GLY A 164 -10.57 4.31 7.60
CA GLY A 164 -10.99 2.91 7.48
C GLY A 164 -10.50 1.99 8.60
#